data_AF-A0AAU4ID18-F1
#
_entry.id   AF-A0AAU4ID18-F1
#
_cell.length_a   1.000
_cell.length_b   1.000
_cell.length_c   1.000
_cell.angle_alpha   90.00
_cell.angle_beta   90.00
_cell.angle_gamma   90.00
#
_symmetry.space_group_name_H-M   'P 1'
#
loop_
_entity.id
_entity.type
_entity.pdbx_description
1 polymer ?
#
loop_
_entity_poly.entity_id
_entity_poly.type
_entity_poly.pdbx_seq_one_letter_code
_entity_poly.pdbx_strand_id
1 'polypeptide(L)'
;MPELLAALFTLIAQALAALNPALLVRRRRRLARLADHAQGLPVLVPCDLRDRELTGSAWSEGHLKLPLGTTGEPVRWLAEDTASTVGSTTPVPVDFPPLEAVSADELSVAFRSADGATELRLHPDEAPMVLRVLRVLREAP
;
A
#
# COMPACT_ATOMS: atom_id res chain seq x y z
N MET A 1 12.23 -19.59 44.26
CA MET A 1 12.59 -18.26 43.70
C MET A 1 13.32 -18.34 42.35
N PRO A 2 14.38 -19.14 42.15
CA PRO A 2 15.10 -19.16 40.85
C PRO A 2 14.29 -19.79 39.71
N GLU A 3 13.44 -20.78 39.98
CA GLU A 3 12.61 -21.43 38.96
C GLU A 3 11.50 -20.53 38.37
N LEU A 4 10.94 -19.64 39.18
CA LEU A 4 9.97 -18.64 38.71
C LEU A 4 10.62 -17.62 37.77
N LEU A 5 11.85 -17.22 38.06
CA LEU A 5 12.63 -16.33 37.19
C LEU A 5 13.00 -17.01 35.87
N ALA A 6 13.39 -18.30 35.92
CA ALA A 6 13.69 -19.08 34.72
C ALA A 6 12.44 -19.28 33.84
N ALA A 7 11.30 -19.61 34.44
CA ALA A 7 10.02 -19.75 33.73
C ALA A 7 9.58 -18.42 33.08
N LEU A 8 9.71 -17.30 33.81
CA LEU A 8 9.42 -15.97 33.27
C LEU A 8 10.33 -15.61 32.10
N PHE A 9 11.64 -15.88 32.21
CA PHE A 9 12.58 -15.64 31.12
C PHE A 9 12.26 -16.47 29.88
N THR A 10 11.86 -17.72 30.08
CA THR A 10 11.48 -18.63 28.98
C THR A 10 10.22 -18.13 28.27
N LEU A 11 9.22 -17.66 29.04
CA LEU A 11 8.00 -17.07 28.50
C LEU A 11 8.29 -15.77 27.73
N ILE A 12 9.15 -14.90 28.27
CA ILE A 12 9.57 -13.66 27.61
C ILE A 12 10.34 -13.97 26.32
N ALA A 13 11.25 -14.95 26.33
CA ALA A 13 12.00 -15.37 25.16
C ALA A 13 11.09 -15.95 24.07
N GLN A 14 10.08 -16.75 24.43
CA GLN A 14 9.08 -17.26 23.50
C GLN A 14 8.20 -16.15 22.93
N ALA A 15 7.78 -15.19 23.77
CA ALA A 15 7.01 -14.02 23.32
C ALA A 15 7.83 -13.12 22.37
N LEU A 16 9.12 -12.90 22.67
CA LEU A 16 10.04 -12.15 21.81
C LEU A 16 10.36 -12.90 20.50
N ALA A 17 10.45 -14.23 20.52
CA ALA A 17 10.63 -15.04 19.32
C ALA A 17 9.36 -15.06 18.43
N ALA A 18 8.18 -14.92 19.03
CA ALA A 18 6.92 -14.78 18.29
C ALA A 18 6.73 -13.39 17.66
N LEU A 19 7.46 -12.37 18.13
CA LEU A 19 7.51 -11.05 17.51
C LEU A 19 8.31 -11.13 16.21
N ASN A 20 7.61 -11.17 15.08
CA ASN A 20 8.25 -11.09 13.77
C ASN A 20 8.82 -9.67 13.57
N PRO A 21 10.16 -9.47 13.59
CA PRO A 21 10.75 -8.14 13.48
C PRO A 21 10.41 -7.48 12.13
N ALA A 22 10.12 -8.27 11.09
CA ALA A 22 9.69 -7.75 9.80
C ALA A 22 8.35 -7.01 9.89
N LEU A 23 7.41 -7.46 10.74
CA LEU A 23 6.13 -6.78 10.94
C LEU A 23 6.30 -5.43 11.63
N LEU A 24 7.21 -5.33 12.62
CA LEU A 24 7.54 -4.07 13.29
C LEU A 24 8.19 -3.07 12.32
N VAL A 25 9.13 -3.53 11.50
CA VAL A 25 9.77 -2.70 10.48
C VAL A 25 8.75 -2.22 9.45
N ARG A 26 7.87 -3.11 8.97
CA ARG A 26 6.79 -2.75 8.03
C ARG A 26 5.84 -1.72 8.64
N ARG A 27 5.40 -1.90 9.89
CA ARG A 27 4.56 -0.92 10.60
C ARG A 27 5.25 0.43 10.74
N ARG A 28 6.53 0.46 11.14
CA ARG A 28 7.30 1.71 11.24
C ARG A 28 7.41 2.43 9.90
N ARG A 29 7.68 1.70 8.81
CA ARG A 29 7.72 2.26 7.45
C ARG A 29 6.37 2.82 7.02
N ARG A 30 5.26 2.14 7.32
CA ARG A 30 3.89 2.66 7.07
C ARG A 30 3.66 3.97 7.81
N LEU A 31 3.96 4.02 9.11
CA LEU A 31 3.80 5.23 9.91
C LEU A 31 4.68 6.38 9.40
N ALA A 32 5.91 6.09 8.98
CA ALA A 32 6.79 7.09 8.36
C ALA A 32 6.17 7.64 7.07
N ARG A 33 5.67 6.77 6.18
CA ARG A 33 4.99 7.19 4.94
C ARG A 33 3.76 8.06 5.19
N LEU A 34 2.95 7.73 6.18
CA LEU A 34 1.80 8.55 6.57
C LEU A 34 2.25 9.94 7.06
N ALA A 35 3.33 10.00 7.85
CA ALA A 35 3.90 11.26 8.32
C ALA A 35 4.50 12.09 7.17
N ASP A 36 5.25 11.45 6.27
CA ASP A 36 5.86 12.08 5.09
C ASP A 36 4.77 12.69 4.19
N HIS A 37 3.69 11.94 3.93
CA HIS A 37 2.57 12.46 3.15
C HIS A 37 1.85 13.61 3.87
N ALA A 38 1.68 13.54 5.19
CA ALA A 38 1.10 14.63 5.97
C ALA A 38 1.96 15.91 5.94
N GLN A 39 3.27 15.78 5.72
CA GLN A 39 4.21 16.87 5.50
C GLN A 39 4.26 17.35 4.03
N GLY A 40 3.48 16.73 3.14
CA GLY A 40 3.43 17.05 1.72
C GLY A 40 4.58 16.47 0.90
N LEU A 41 5.35 15.51 1.43
CA LEU A 41 6.41 14.82 0.71
C LEU A 41 5.81 13.75 -0.23
N PRO A 42 6.48 13.44 -1.36
CA PRO A 42 6.03 12.36 -2.24
C PRO A 42 6.26 11.01 -1.57
N VAL A 43 5.26 10.13 -1.65
CA VAL A 43 5.28 8.83 -0.96
C VAL A 43 4.99 7.70 -1.94
N LEU A 44 5.77 6.61 -1.82
CA LEU A 44 5.53 5.36 -2.52
C LEU A 44 4.76 4.40 -1.62
N VAL A 45 3.53 4.06 -2.01
CA VAL A 45 2.65 3.16 -1.27
C VAL A 45 2.64 1.80 -1.97
N PRO A 46 3.04 0.71 -1.30
CA PRO A 46 2.97 -0.63 -1.87
C PRO A 46 1.51 -1.07 -2.03
N CYS A 47 1.18 -1.69 -3.16
CA CYS A 47 -0.16 -2.19 -3.44
C CYS A 47 -0.17 -3.27 -4.52
N ASP A 48 -1.23 -4.06 -4.54
CA ASP A 48 -1.51 -4.95 -5.67
C ASP A 48 -2.54 -4.30 -6.58
N LEU A 49 -2.23 -4.27 -7.86
CA LEU A 49 -3.11 -3.69 -8.88
C LEU A 49 -3.51 -4.78 -9.87
N ARG A 50 -4.79 -4.78 -10.22
CA ARG A 50 -5.33 -5.50 -11.37
C ARG A 50 -6.11 -4.52 -12.21
N ASP A 51 -5.56 -4.16 -13.34
CA ASP A 51 -6.12 -3.19 -14.27
C ASP A 51 -5.98 -3.67 -15.71
N ARG A 52 -7.01 -3.46 -16.54
CA ARG A 52 -7.01 -3.93 -17.94
C ARG A 52 -5.89 -3.29 -18.77
N GLU A 53 -5.62 -2.01 -18.58
CA GLU A 53 -4.67 -1.26 -19.41
C GLU A 53 -3.24 -1.41 -18.88
N LEU A 54 -3.07 -1.39 -17.56
CA LEU A 54 -1.75 -1.37 -16.93
C LEU A 54 -1.16 -2.77 -16.68
N THR A 55 -2.02 -3.77 -16.44
CA THR A 55 -1.59 -5.11 -16.02
C THR A 55 -2.15 -6.23 -16.90
N GLY A 56 -2.86 -5.89 -17.98
CA GLY A 56 -3.54 -6.88 -18.83
C GLY A 56 -4.59 -7.70 -18.06
N SER A 57 -5.22 -7.11 -17.04
CA SER A 57 -6.16 -7.77 -16.12
C SER A 57 -5.57 -8.90 -15.26
N ALA A 58 -4.24 -8.98 -15.12
CA ALA A 58 -3.57 -9.84 -14.14
C ALA A 58 -3.31 -9.08 -12.83
N TRP A 59 -3.15 -9.80 -11.72
CA TRP A 59 -2.65 -9.17 -10.49
C TRP A 59 -1.15 -8.89 -10.63
N SER A 60 -0.76 -7.66 -10.32
CA SER A 60 0.64 -7.22 -10.28
C SER A 60 0.92 -6.49 -8.98
N GLU A 61 1.99 -6.87 -8.31
CA GLU A 61 2.55 -6.13 -7.18
C GLU A 61 3.29 -4.88 -7.71
N GLY A 62 3.29 -3.82 -6.91
CA GLY A 62 3.94 -2.57 -7.26
C GLY A 62 3.68 -1.46 -6.27
N HIS A 63 3.92 -0.23 -6.71
CA HIS A 63 3.86 0.96 -5.88
C HIS A 63 3.04 2.07 -6.57
N LEU A 64 2.17 2.70 -5.80
CA LEU A 64 1.57 3.98 -6.16
C LEU A 64 2.43 5.12 -5.61
N LYS A 65 2.96 5.94 -6.51
CA LYS A 65 3.56 7.21 -6.17
C LYS A 65 2.47 8.26 -6.01
N LEU A 66 2.22 8.66 -4.78
CA LEU A 66 1.35 9.78 -4.46
C LEU A 66 2.11 11.09 -4.71
N PRO A 67 1.50 12.06 -5.41
CA PRO A 67 2.11 13.36 -5.66
C PRO A 67 2.31 14.16 -4.37
N LEU A 68 3.13 15.21 -4.44
CA LEU A 68 3.18 16.20 -3.37
C LEU A 68 1.79 16.85 -3.22
N GLY A 69 1.42 17.22 -1.99
CA GLY A 69 0.08 17.72 -1.69
C GLY A 69 -0.35 18.85 -2.65
N THR A 70 -1.62 18.86 -3.07
CA THR A 70 -2.31 19.90 -3.88
C THR A 70 -1.71 20.28 -5.24
N THR A 71 -0.47 19.92 -5.54
CA THR A 71 0.06 19.99 -6.90
C THR A 71 -0.69 18.95 -7.72
N GLY A 72 -1.44 19.38 -8.74
CA GLY A 72 -2.23 18.53 -9.65
C GLY A 72 -1.41 17.56 -10.50
N GLU A 73 -0.28 17.07 -9.99
CA GLU A 73 0.45 15.96 -10.54
C GLU A 73 -0.37 14.67 -10.39
N PRO A 74 -0.42 13.83 -11.44
CA PRO A 74 -1.16 12.58 -11.39
C PRO A 74 -0.48 11.58 -10.45
N VAL A 75 -1.28 10.71 -9.83
CA VAL A 75 -0.75 9.48 -9.20
C VAL A 75 -0.05 8.68 -10.27
N ARG A 76 1.06 8.03 -9.92
CA ARG A 76 1.78 7.16 -10.86
C ARG A 76 1.91 5.74 -10.34
N TRP A 77 1.70 4.77 -11.20
CA TRP A 77 1.95 3.36 -10.97
C TRP A 77 3.39 3.00 -11.33
N LEU A 78 4.04 2.22 -10.46
CA LEU A 78 5.36 1.64 -10.66
C LEU A 78 5.27 0.14 -10.38
N ALA A 79 5.34 -0.69 -11.42
CA ALA A 79 5.32 -2.13 -11.27
C ALA A 79 6.60 -2.64 -10.56
N GLU A 80 6.44 -3.59 -9.66
CA GLU A 80 7.55 -4.32 -9.02
C GLU A 80 7.85 -5.55 -9.88
N ASP A 81 8.53 -5.33 -11.01
CA ASP A 81 8.81 -6.32 -12.05
C ASP A 81 9.36 -7.64 -11.45
N THR A 82 8.54 -8.69 -11.44
CA THR A 82 9.01 -10.05 -11.14
C THR A 82 8.96 -11.00 -12.34
N ALA A 83 8.31 -10.67 -13.46
CA ALA A 83 8.24 -11.59 -14.61
C ALA A 83 7.83 -11.04 -15.99
N SER A 84 7.74 -9.73 -16.24
CA SER A 84 7.22 -9.22 -17.54
C SER A 84 8.32 -8.75 -18.49
N THR A 85 8.35 -9.36 -19.68
CA THR A 85 9.34 -9.20 -20.77
C THR A 85 9.35 -7.81 -21.45
N VAL A 86 8.81 -6.77 -20.83
CA VAL A 86 8.87 -5.40 -21.34
C VAL A 86 9.20 -4.47 -20.18
N GLY A 87 10.49 -4.31 -19.91
CA GLY A 87 11.05 -3.49 -18.83
C GLY A 87 10.68 -2.02 -18.95
N SER A 88 9.51 -1.66 -18.41
CA SER A 88 9.17 -0.27 -18.15
C SER A 88 9.16 -0.04 -16.64
N THR A 89 10.34 0.20 -16.10
CA THR A 89 10.55 0.78 -14.75
C THR A 89 10.13 2.27 -14.69
N THR A 90 9.52 2.79 -15.77
CA THR A 90 9.07 4.18 -15.86
C THR A 90 7.72 4.32 -15.17
N PRO A 91 7.57 5.22 -14.18
CA PRO A 91 6.30 5.45 -13.51
C PRO A 91 5.24 5.95 -14.51
N VAL A 92 4.16 5.20 -14.66
CA VAL A 92 3.06 5.51 -15.59
C VAL A 92 1.99 6.30 -14.85
N PRO A 93 1.53 7.47 -15.34
CA PRO A 93 0.42 8.18 -14.72
C PRO A 93 -0.85 7.32 -14.77
N VAL A 94 -1.59 7.29 -13.67
CA VAL A 94 -2.83 6.54 -13.55
C VAL A 94 -3.98 7.47 -13.24
N ASP A 95 -5.09 7.26 -13.93
CA ASP A 95 -6.37 7.90 -13.66
C ASP A 95 -7.38 6.79 -13.36
N PHE A 96 -7.55 6.46 -12.09
CA PHE A 96 -8.46 5.40 -11.70
C PHE A 96 -9.90 5.90 -11.73
N PRO A 97 -10.84 5.11 -12.28
CA PRO A 97 -12.27 5.38 -12.11
C PRO A 97 -12.64 5.38 -10.62
N PRO A 98 -13.84 5.85 -10.24
CA PRO A 98 -14.33 5.74 -8.86
C PRO A 98 -14.19 4.30 -8.34
N LEU A 99 -13.44 4.14 -7.26
CA LEU A 99 -13.20 2.85 -6.62
C LEU A 99 -14.06 2.72 -5.35
N GLU A 100 -14.74 1.59 -5.21
CA GLU A 100 -15.55 1.25 -4.04
C GLU A 100 -14.93 0.08 -3.27
N ALA A 101 -15.02 0.10 -1.94
CA ALA A 101 -14.51 -0.99 -1.11
C ALA A 101 -15.36 -2.25 -1.32
N VAL A 102 -14.72 -3.35 -1.72
CA VAL A 102 -15.39 -4.64 -1.97
C VAL A 102 -15.08 -5.69 -0.92
N SER A 103 -13.89 -5.63 -0.29
CA SER A 103 -13.53 -6.51 0.83
C SER A 103 -12.48 -5.86 1.72
N ALA A 104 -12.49 -6.21 3.00
CA ALA A 104 -11.48 -5.77 3.96
C ALA A 104 -11.15 -6.89 4.93
N ASP A 105 -9.86 -7.11 5.16
CA ASP A 105 -9.32 -7.97 6.20
C ASP A 105 -8.20 -7.25 6.97
N GLU A 106 -7.54 -7.96 7.89
CA GLU A 106 -6.48 -7.38 8.73
C GLU A 106 -5.22 -6.98 7.94
N LEU A 107 -5.03 -7.52 6.73
CA LEU A 107 -3.82 -7.36 5.93
C LEU A 107 -4.04 -6.46 4.71
N SER A 108 -5.27 -6.40 4.18
CA SER A 108 -5.60 -5.72 2.95
C SER A 108 -7.05 -5.22 2.90
N VAL A 109 -7.25 -4.12 2.18
CA VAL A 109 -8.56 -3.64 1.73
C VAL A 109 -8.53 -3.62 0.21
N ALA A 110 -9.48 -4.32 -0.40
CA ALA A 110 -9.67 -4.35 -1.84
C ALA A 110 -10.74 -3.35 -2.25
N PHE A 111 -10.42 -2.61 -3.30
CA PHE A 111 -11.31 -1.66 -3.96
C PHE A 111 -11.51 -2.08 -5.41
N ARG A 112 -12.70 -1.84 -5.96
CA ARG A 112 -13.05 -2.17 -7.33
C ARG A 112 -13.78 -1.02 -7.99
N SER A 113 -13.52 -0.80 -9.28
CA SER A 113 -14.29 0.10 -10.12
C SER A 113 -15.68 -0.44 -10.44
N ALA A 114 -16.65 0.43 -10.72
CA ALA A 114 -18.03 0.00 -11.00
C ALA A 114 -18.15 -0.99 -12.19
N ASP A 115 -17.28 -0.86 -13.18
CA ASP A 115 -17.20 -1.75 -14.35
C ASP A 115 -16.33 -3.00 -14.14
N GLY A 116 -15.67 -3.11 -12.98
CA GLY A 116 -14.75 -4.20 -12.65
C GLY A 116 -13.45 -4.22 -13.46
N ALA A 117 -13.15 -3.16 -14.23
CA ALA A 117 -11.94 -3.06 -15.04
C ALA A 117 -10.67 -2.85 -14.18
N THR A 118 -10.83 -2.23 -13.01
CA THR A 118 -9.74 -1.91 -12.08
C THR A 118 -10.06 -2.45 -10.69
N GLU A 119 -9.13 -3.19 -10.11
CA GLU A 119 -9.10 -3.59 -8.71
C GLU A 119 -7.77 -3.19 -8.08
N LEU A 120 -7.84 -2.63 -6.87
CA LEU A 120 -6.69 -2.14 -6.12
C LEU A 120 -6.72 -2.69 -4.70
N ARG A 121 -5.61 -3.27 -4.23
CA ARG A 121 -5.46 -3.77 -2.86
C ARG A 121 -4.42 -2.97 -2.12
N LEU A 122 -4.82 -2.45 -0.96
CA LEU A 122 -3.99 -1.59 -0.12
C LEU A 122 -3.95 -2.12 1.31
N HIS A 123 -2.89 -1.81 2.03
CA HIS A 123 -2.89 -2.04 3.46
C HIS A 123 -3.96 -1.15 4.14
N PRO A 124 -4.73 -1.64 5.14
CA PRO A 124 -5.78 -0.87 5.81
C PRO A 124 -5.31 0.49 6.35
N ASP A 125 -4.12 0.55 6.95
CA ASP A 125 -3.52 1.81 7.45
C ASP A 125 -3.30 2.87 6.35
N GLU A 126 -3.04 2.46 5.11
CA GLU A 126 -2.62 3.36 4.01
C GLU A 126 -3.78 3.69 3.06
N ALA A 127 -4.80 2.84 3.01
CA ALA A 127 -5.97 3.01 2.15
C ALA A 127 -6.67 4.39 2.31
N PRO A 128 -6.93 4.92 3.52
CA PRO A 128 -7.59 6.22 3.68
C PRO A 128 -6.81 7.38 3.07
N MET A 129 -5.47 7.33 3.12
CA MET A 129 -4.60 8.34 2.52
C MET A 129 -4.68 8.28 0.99
N VAL A 130 -4.55 7.08 0.42
CA VAL A 130 -4.58 6.88 -1.04
C VAL A 130 -5.93 7.31 -1.63
N LEU A 131 -7.05 6.88 -1.03
CA LEU A 131 -8.38 7.26 -1.51
C LEU A 131 -8.63 8.76 -1.45
N ARG A 132 -8.10 9.45 -0.43
CA ARG A 132 -8.20 10.90 -0.31
C ARG A 132 -7.51 11.59 -1.48
N VAL A 133 -6.28 11.17 -1.80
CA VAL A 133 -5.51 11.72 -2.92
C VAL A 133 -6.23 11.49 -4.25
N LEU A 134 -6.70 10.26 -4.49
CA LEU A 134 -7.44 9.91 -5.72
C LEU A 134 -8.73 10.73 -5.87
N ARG A 135 -9.45 10.99 -4.77
CA ARG A 135 -10.64 11.85 -4.81
C ARG A 135 -10.29 13.30 -5.13
N VAL A 136 -9.28 13.87 -4.47
CA VAL A 136 -8.87 15.27 -4.69
C VAL A 136 -8.44 15.52 -6.13
N LEU A 137 -7.68 14.60 -6.73
CA LEU A 137 -7.22 14.76 -8.12
C LEU A 137 -8.37 14.71 -9.14
N ARG A 138 -9.45 13.98 -8.85
CA ARG A 138 -10.65 13.96 -9.69
C ARG A 138 -11.51 15.22 -9.55
N GLU A 139 -11.43 15.88 -8.41
CA GLU A 139 -12.17 17.12 -8.11
C GLU A 139 -11.37 18.38 -8.49
N ALA A 140 -10.10 18.23 -8.87
CA ALA A 140 -9.28 19.32 -9.37
C ALA A 140 -9.77 19.76 -10.77
N PRO A 141 -10.00 21.07 -10.99
CA PRO A 141 -10.55 21.62 -12.23
C PRO A 141 -9.56 21.57 -13.42
#